data_AF-A0A957WX32-F1
#
_entry.id   AF-A0A957WX32-F1
#
_cell.length_a   1.000
_cell.length_b   1.000
_cell.length_c   1.000
_cell.angle_alpha   90.00
_cell.angle_beta   90.00
_cell.angle_gamma   90.00
#
_symmetry.space_group_name_H-M   'P 1'
#
loop_
_entity.id
_entity.type
_entity.pdbx_description
1 polymer ?
#
loop_
_entity_poly.entity_id
_entity_poly.type
_entity_poly.pdbx_seq_one_letter_code
_entity_poly.pdbx_strand_id
1 'polypeptide(L)'
;MLLIEPEDGSIIRANRAAVDFYGYSRSQLESITIQQINTFTSDQVKEERLRAAREHRNFFIFRHRLADDSIRRVEVFSNPIAYRGRTVLWST
;
A
#
# COMPACT_ATOMS: atom_id res chain seq x y z
N MET A 1 -0.40 -7.59 4.30
CA MET A 1 0.95 -7.00 4.44
C MET A 1 1.63 -6.97 3.09
N LEU A 2 2.15 -5.81 2.73
CA LEU A 2 2.94 -5.54 1.53
C LEU A 2 4.29 -4.92 1.92
N LEU A 3 5.37 -5.33 1.25
CA LEU A 3 6.62 -4.57 1.22
C LEU A 3 6.66 -3.75 -0.06
N ILE A 4 6.92 -2.45 0.06
CA ILE A 4 6.84 -1.51 -1.05
C ILE A 4 8.16 -0.76 -1.18
N GLU A 5 8.66 -0.63 -2.40
CA GLU A 5 9.80 0.22 -2.73
C GLU A 5 9.38 1.71 -2.66
N PRO A 6 9.98 2.53 -1.79
CA PRO A 6 9.60 3.93 -1.64
C PRO A 6 9.82 4.79 -2.89
N GLU A 7 10.79 4.45 -3.76
CA GLU A 7 11.11 5.27 -4.93
C GLU A 7 10.02 5.24 -6.01
N ASP A 8 9.49 4.06 -6.33
CA ASP A 8 8.55 3.86 -7.44
C ASP A 8 7.19 3.27 -7.01
N GLY A 9 7.06 2.81 -5.77
CA GLY A 9 5.86 2.16 -5.25
C GLY A 9 5.70 0.69 -5.67
N SER A 10 6.73 0.06 -6.21
CA SER A 10 6.74 -1.35 -6.58
C SER A 10 6.49 -2.24 -5.36
N ILE A 11 5.58 -3.21 -5.48
CA ILE A 11 5.33 -4.18 -4.41
C ILE A 11 6.42 -5.25 -4.50
N ILE A 12 7.38 -5.21 -3.58
CA ILE A 12 8.50 -6.15 -3.50
C ILE A 12 8.04 -7.52 -2.98
N ARG A 13 7.07 -7.52 -2.06
CA ARG A 13 6.58 -8.75 -1.44
C ARG A 13 5.15 -8.62 -0.96
N ALA A 14 4.36 -9.66 -1.18
CA ALA A 14 3.05 -9.83 -0.57
C ALA A 14 3.00 -11.08 0.33
N ASN A 15 2.35 -10.96 1.49
CA ASN A 15 2.04 -12.12 2.32
C ASN A 15 0.72 -12.80 1.88
N ARG A 16 0.45 -13.99 2.43
CA ARG A 16 -0.77 -14.75 2.12
C ARG A 16 -2.05 -13.96 2.41
N ALA A 17 -2.10 -13.23 3.52
CA ALA A 17 -3.27 -12.40 3.84
C ALA A 17 -3.52 -11.30 2.81
N ALA A 18 -2.49 -10.72 2.20
CA ALA A 18 -2.65 -9.74 1.12
C ALA A 18 -3.20 -10.41 -0.16
N VAL A 19 -2.73 -11.62 -0.49
CA VAL A 19 -3.28 -12.41 -1.61
C VAL A 19 -4.77 -12.68 -1.40
N ASP A 20 -5.13 -13.19 -0.22
CA ASP A 20 -6.51 -13.51 0.13
C ASP A 20 -7.40 -12.25 0.15
N PHE A 21 -6.87 -11.11 0.60
CA PHE A 21 -7.61 -9.85 0.66
C PHE A 21 -7.78 -9.20 -0.71
N TYR A 22 -6.71 -9.10 -1.51
CA TYR A 22 -6.74 -8.39 -2.78
C TYR A 22 -7.27 -9.24 -3.95
N GLY A 23 -7.30 -10.56 -3.81
CA GLY A 23 -7.75 -11.48 -4.85
C GLY A 23 -6.75 -11.69 -5.99
N TYR A 24 -5.58 -11.05 -5.94
CA TYR A 24 -4.48 -11.28 -6.87
C TYR A 24 -3.58 -12.40 -6.37
N SER A 25 -3.03 -13.20 -7.28
CA SER A 25 -1.93 -14.11 -6.94
C SER A 25 -0.72 -13.33 -6.41
N ARG A 26 0.13 -14.00 -5.62
CA ARG A 26 1.34 -13.39 -5.08
C ARG A 26 2.24 -12.79 -6.17
N SER A 27 2.42 -13.51 -7.28
CA SER A 27 3.22 -13.05 -8.41
C SER A 27 2.61 -11.84 -9.11
N GLN A 28 1.28 -11.75 -9.20
CA GLN A 28 0.62 -10.56 -9.74
C GLN A 28 0.83 -9.35 -8.84
N LEU A 29 0.62 -9.51 -7.52
CA LEU A 29 0.90 -8.44 -6.56
C LEU A 29 2.36 -7.97 -6.65
N GLU A 30 3.31 -8.90 -6.72
CA GLU A 30 4.74 -8.60 -6.79
C GLU A 30 5.19 -8.06 -8.17
N SER A 31 4.28 -7.96 -9.14
CA SER A 31 4.54 -7.43 -10.49
C SER A 31 3.93 -6.06 -10.74
N ILE A 32 3.16 -5.52 -9.79
CA ILE A 32 2.47 -4.24 -9.90
C ILE A 32 2.96 -3.25 -8.84
N THR A 33 2.59 -1.99 -9.02
CA THR A 33 2.85 -0.93 -8.04
C THR A 33 1.62 -0.68 -7.17
N ILE A 34 1.82 -0.11 -5.98
CA ILE A 34 0.72 0.23 -5.07
C ILE A 34 -0.27 1.23 -5.70
N GLN A 35 0.18 2.06 -6.63
CA GLN A 35 -0.65 3.02 -7.35
C GLN A 35 -1.65 2.36 -8.30
N GLN A 36 -1.37 1.13 -8.77
CA GLN A 36 -2.33 0.40 -9.61
C GLN A 36 -3.54 -0.10 -8.82
N ILE A 37 -3.37 -0.36 -7.51
CA ILE A 37 -4.47 -0.76 -6.63
C ILE A 37 -5.07 0.42 -5.88
N ASN A 38 -4.30 1.47 -5.59
CA ASN A 38 -4.80 2.65 -4.88
C ASN A 38 -5.60 3.54 -5.83
N THR A 39 -6.85 3.85 -5.48
CA THR A 39 -7.71 4.68 -6.32
C THR A 39 -7.48 6.18 -6.15
N PHE A 40 -6.59 6.59 -5.24
CA PHE A 40 -6.31 7.98 -4.98
C PHE A 40 -5.31 8.53 -6.00
N THR A 41 -5.53 9.76 -6.45
CA THR A 41 -4.51 10.50 -7.21
C THR A 41 -3.34 10.88 -6.30
N SER A 42 -2.19 11.23 -6.87
CA SER A 42 -1.02 11.71 -6.12
C SER A 42 -1.36 12.89 -5.20
N ASP A 43 -2.26 13.79 -5.65
CA ASP A 43 -2.73 14.93 -4.85
C ASP A 43 -3.57 14.47 -3.66
N GLN A 44 -4.48 13.52 -3.86
CA GLN A 44 -5.29 12.95 -2.78
C GLN A 44 -4.44 12.17 -1.76
N VAL A 45 -3.39 11.48 -2.22
CA VAL A 45 -2.40 10.85 -1.33
C VAL A 45 -1.66 11.91 -0.50
N LYS A 46 -1.28 13.03 -1.12
CA LYS A 46 -0.64 14.15 -0.41
C LYS A 46 -1.58 14.77 0.63
N GLU A 47 -2.84 14.97 0.29
CA GLU A 47 -3.86 15.48 1.21
C GLU A 47 -4.09 14.54 2.41
N GLU A 48 -4.19 13.23 2.18
CA GLU A 48 -4.37 12.26 3.26
C GLU A 48 -3.15 12.23 4.19
N ARG A 49 -1.93 12.36 3.65
CA ARG A 49 -0.73 12.50 4.48
C ARG A 49 -0.77 13.74 5.36
N LEU A 50 -1.17 14.89 4.81
CA LEU A 50 -1.31 16.12 5.58
C LEU A 50 -2.41 16.01 6.65
N ARG A 51 -3.51 15.32 6.33
CA ARG A 51 -4.61 15.08 7.27
C ARG A 51 -4.17 14.19 8.44
N ALA A 52 -3.52 13.05 8.15
CA ALA A 52 -3.01 12.16 9.18
C ALA A 52 -2.04 12.89 10.15
N ALA A 53 -1.20 13.79 9.63
CA ALA A 53 -0.31 14.62 10.44
C ALA A 53 -1.08 15.61 11.35
N ARG A 54 -2.11 16.28 10.82
CA ARG A 54 -2.96 17.20 11.61
C ARG A 54 -3.77 16.49 12.68
N GLU A 55 -4.20 15.27 12.39
CA GLU A 55 -4.99 14.44 13.31
C GLU A 55 -4.11 13.59 14.25
N HIS A 56 -2.78 13.72 14.19
CA HIS A 56 -1.82 12.94 14.97
C HIS A 56 -2.01 11.42 14.85
N ARG A 57 -2.43 10.95 13.66
CA ARG A 57 -2.61 9.53 13.36
C ARG A 57 -1.36 8.97 12.69
N ASN A 58 -1.04 7.72 12.99
CA ASN A 58 0.07 6.97 12.39
C ASN A 58 -0.38 6.04 11.24
N PHE A 59 -1.58 6.27 10.70
CA PHE A 59 -2.14 5.51 9.59
C PHE A 59 -2.79 6.45 8.57
N PHE A 60 -2.95 5.93 7.36
CA PHE A 60 -3.60 6.60 6.24
C PHE A 60 -4.85 5.83 5.84
N ILE A 61 -5.91 6.55 5.47
CA ILE A 61 -7.14 5.93 4.99
C ILE A 61 -7.18 6.04 3.47
N PHE A 62 -7.13 4.90 2.78
CA PHE A 62 -7.21 4.83 1.33
C PHE A 62 -8.40 4.02 0.86
N ARG A 63 -8.67 4.09 -0.44
CA ARG A 63 -9.57 3.17 -1.15
C ARG A 63 -8.73 2.38 -2.14
N HIS A 64 -8.75 1.06 -1.99
CA HIS A 64 -8.05 0.17 -2.90
C HIS A 64 -9.07 -0.60 -3.75
N ARG A 65 -8.71 -0.83 -5.01
CA ARG A 65 -9.40 -1.70 -5.96
C ARG A 65 -8.82 -3.11 -5.86
N LEU A 66 -9.70 -4.10 -5.76
CA LEU A 66 -9.36 -5.52 -5.71
C LEU A 66 -9.38 -6.12 -7.12
N ALA A 67 -8.92 -7.37 -7.25
CA ALA A 67 -8.91 -8.09 -8.53
C ALA A 67 -10.30 -8.26 -9.17
N ASP A 68 -11.36 -8.23 -8.37
CA ASP A 68 -12.76 -8.29 -8.80
C ASP A 68 -13.38 -6.91 -9.09
N ASP A 69 -12.56 -5.87 -9.21
CA ASP A 69 -12.94 -4.47 -9.35
C ASP A 69 -13.69 -3.85 -8.15
N SER A 70 -13.91 -4.61 -7.08
CA SER A 70 -14.54 -4.07 -5.88
C SER A 70 -13.61 -3.09 -5.18
N ILE A 71 -14.20 -2.02 -4.62
CA ILE A 71 -13.46 -1.00 -3.88
C ILE A 71 -13.61 -1.27 -2.39
N ARG A 72 -12.48 -1.36 -1.69
CA ARG A 72 -12.42 -1.50 -0.24
C ARG A 72 -11.74 -0.29 0.38
N ARG A 73 -12.33 0.25 1.45
CA ARG A 73 -11.65 1.21 2.31
C ARG A 73 -10.64 0.44 3.16
N VAL A 74 -9.41 0.92 3.20
CA VAL A 74 -8.33 0.31 3.97
C VAL A 74 -7.68 1.36 4.85
N GLU A 75 -7.28 0.92 6.04
CA GLU A 75 -6.43 1.69 6.95
C GLU A 75 -5.04 1.11 6.83
N VAL A 76 -4.09 1.92 6.39
CA VAL A 76 -2.74 1.48 6.07
C VAL A 76 -1.77 2.10 7.05
N PHE A 77 -1.05 1.24 7.76
CA PHE A 77 0.10 1.64 8.56
C PHE A 77 1.35 1.37 7.73
N SER A 78 2.12 2.42 7.44
CA SER A 78 3.33 2.32 6.61
C SER A 78 4.54 2.80 7.40
N ASN A 79 5.50 1.91 7.62
CA ASN A 79 6.72 2.21 8.37
C ASN A 79 7.95 1.79 7.55
N PRO A 80 9.00 2.62 7.47
CA PRO A 80 10.24 2.24 6.82
C PRO A 80 10.97 1.17 7.65
N ILE A 81 11.47 0.13 6.99
CA ILE A 81 12.27 -0.93 7.61
C ILE A 81 13.50 -1.25 6.76
N ALA A 82 14.54 -1.79 7.39
CA ALA A 82 15.68 -2.35 6.67
C ALA A 82 15.35 -3.76 6.15
N TYR A 83 15.40 -3.96 4.84
CA TYR A 83 15.19 -5.25 4.19
C TYR A 83 16.27 -5.48 3.13
N ARG A 84 17.06 -6.54 3.29
CA ARG A 84 18.17 -6.92 2.37
C ARG A 84 19.15 -5.77 2.06
N GLY A 85 19.46 -4.95 3.06
CA GLY A 85 20.38 -3.81 2.92
C GLY A 85 19.77 -2.56 2.25
N ARG A 86 18.46 -2.53 2.01
CA ARG A 86 17.72 -1.37 1.50
C ARG A 86 16.61 -0.96 2.46
N THR A 87 16.19 0.29 2.40
CA THR A 87 15.03 0.78 3.15
C THR A 87 13.78 0.59 2.32
N VAL A 88 12.82 -0.18 2.83
CA VAL A 88 11.53 -0.44 2.17
C VAL A 88 10.39 -0.05 3.10
N LEU A 89 9.20 0.19 2.55
CA LEU A 89 8.00 0.47 3.34
C LEU A 89 7.29 -0.83 3.68
N TRP A 90 7.15 -1.11 4.97
CA TRP A 90 6.30 -2.16 5.50
C TRP A 90 4.89 -1.62 5.69
N SER A 91 3.94 -2.11 4.89
CA SER A 91 2.54 -1.67 4.88
C SER A 91 1.62 -2.80 5.34
N THR A 92 0.90 -2.59 6.45
CA THR A 92 -0.10 -3.52 6.99
C THR A 92 -1.50 -2.99 6.84
#